data_AF-A0A8S0PF39-F1
#
_entry.id   AF-A0A8S0PF39-F1
#
_cell.length_a   1.000
_cell.length_b   1.000
_cell.length_c   1.000
_cell.angle_alpha   90.00
_cell.angle_beta   90.00
_cell.angle_gamma   90.00
#
_symmetry.space_group_name_H-M   'P 1'
#
loop_
_entity.id
_entity.type
_entity.pdbx_description
1 polymer ?
#
loop_
_entity_poly.entity_id
_entity_poly.type
_entity_poly.pdbx_seq_one_letter_code
_entity_poly.pdbx_strand_id
1 'polypeptide(L)'
;MKLGGGVVFGVPRATTFPTVLFRRCKPTFRCYSSSPDHVSFIKDVAVTQPPEHLNHLLKMLQVRGSVTALLRWPTAPAGMEMPVVEVHKYGVWLLAKTVDQYIHRILVEEDIKGSQEKNEELFFASADAGEKLYKKGDFAASQISSTDIYLLKKVGLFPDILERKVEQHFDKGDQVSALITGEFYTKKEHFPGFGRPFVFNAKVLLKVGRNTEAKDSARVALKSPWWTLGCEYQLLTWLNGRTNKLSTLKRR
;
A
#
# COMPACT_ATOMS: atom_id res chain seq x y z
N MET A 1 -57.82 -10.32 -67.28
CA MET A 1 -56.37 -10.15 -67.55
C MET A 1 -55.62 -11.33 -66.96
N LYS A 2 -54.61 -11.79 -67.68
CA LYS A 2 -53.91 -13.08 -67.62
C LYS A 2 -52.99 -13.25 -66.39
N LEU A 3 -52.92 -14.51 -65.92
CA LEU A 3 -51.75 -15.28 -65.43
C LEU A 3 -51.07 -14.76 -64.13
N GLY A 4 -50.75 -15.57 -63.11
CA GLY A 4 -50.28 -16.96 -63.14
C GLY A 4 -48.87 -16.97 -62.52
N GLY A 5 -48.68 -17.73 -61.44
CA GLY A 5 -47.47 -17.71 -60.61
C GLY A 5 -46.19 -18.27 -61.27
N GLY A 6 -45.06 -18.09 -60.57
CA GLY A 6 -43.78 -18.69 -60.94
C GLY A 6 -42.68 -18.41 -59.92
N VAL A 7 -42.36 -19.42 -59.11
CA VAL A 7 -41.12 -19.54 -58.34
C VAL A 7 -40.01 -19.97 -59.30
N VAL A 8 -38.82 -19.34 -59.22
CA VAL A 8 -37.60 -19.88 -59.85
C VAL A 8 -36.43 -19.73 -58.88
N PHE A 9 -35.90 -20.88 -58.45
CA PHE A 9 -34.60 -21.04 -57.83
C PHE A 9 -33.49 -20.83 -58.87
N GLY A 10 -32.41 -20.15 -58.48
CA GLY A 10 -31.17 -20.08 -59.27
C GLY A 10 -29.95 -19.87 -58.38
N VAL A 11 -29.17 -20.94 -58.17
CA VAL A 11 -27.80 -20.96 -57.60
C VAL A 11 -26.86 -21.49 -58.72
N PRO A 12 -25.52 -21.42 -58.59
CA PRO A 12 -24.62 -20.33 -58.96
C PRO A 12 -23.69 -20.68 -60.15
N ARG A 13 -23.03 -19.69 -60.77
CA ARG A 13 -21.80 -19.91 -61.56
C ARG A 13 -20.71 -18.91 -61.17
N ALA A 14 -19.51 -19.45 -61.00
CA ALA A 14 -18.30 -18.85 -60.44
C ALA A 14 -17.43 -18.11 -61.48
N THR A 15 -16.59 -17.21 -60.96
CA THR A 15 -15.31 -16.59 -61.44
C THR A 15 -15.36 -15.12 -60.98
N THR A 16 -14.47 -14.55 -60.16
CA THR A 16 -13.01 -14.55 -60.16
C THR A 16 -12.56 -13.83 -58.87
N PHE A 17 -11.51 -14.31 -58.21
CA PHE A 17 -10.93 -13.67 -57.01
C PHE A 17 -10.23 -12.35 -57.36
N PRO A 18 -10.51 -11.22 -56.68
CA PRO A 18 -9.57 -10.11 -56.67
C PRO A 18 -8.56 -10.33 -55.53
N THR A 19 -7.30 -10.47 -55.92
CA THR A 19 -6.13 -10.50 -55.07
C THR A 19 -6.00 -9.17 -54.32
N VAL A 20 -6.65 -9.05 -53.16
CA VAL A 20 -6.43 -7.91 -52.26
C VAL A 20 -5.12 -8.15 -51.51
N LEU A 21 -4.13 -7.34 -51.86
CA LEU A 21 -2.83 -7.25 -51.19
C LEU A 21 -3.02 -7.10 -49.67
N PHE A 22 -2.72 -8.16 -48.92
CA PHE A 22 -2.50 -8.10 -47.49
C PHE A 22 -1.24 -7.28 -47.21
N ARG A 23 -1.36 -5.96 -47.18
CA ARG A 23 -0.36 -5.10 -46.57
C ARG A 23 -0.45 -5.32 -45.05
N ARG A 24 0.37 -6.24 -44.54
CA ARG A 24 0.64 -6.39 -43.10
C ARG A 24 1.24 -5.08 -42.58
N CYS A 25 0.39 -4.13 -42.19
CA CYS A 25 0.78 -3.08 -41.26
C CYS A 25 1.01 -3.75 -39.92
N LYS A 26 2.28 -4.00 -39.57
CA LYS A 26 2.67 -4.24 -38.19
C LYS A 26 2.17 -3.03 -37.37
N PRO A 27 1.40 -3.21 -36.28
CA PRO A 27 1.19 -2.12 -35.36
C PRO A 27 2.53 -1.86 -34.69
N THR A 28 3.26 -0.86 -35.19
CA THR A 28 4.30 -0.24 -34.39
C THR A 28 3.59 0.38 -33.20
N PHE A 29 3.69 -0.26 -32.03
CA PHE A 29 3.36 0.38 -30.76
C PHE A 29 4.27 1.59 -30.62
N ARG A 30 3.79 2.73 -31.09
CA ARG A 30 4.43 4.02 -30.88
C ARG A 30 4.02 4.46 -29.49
N CYS A 31 4.86 4.15 -28.50
CA CYS A 31 4.79 4.78 -27.18
C CYS A 31 4.92 6.29 -27.38
N TYR A 32 3.81 7.01 -27.32
CA TYR A 32 3.82 8.44 -27.09
C TYR A 32 3.98 8.66 -25.58
N SER A 33 5.19 8.47 -25.04
CA SER A 33 5.57 9.03 -23.74
C SER A 33 6.15 10.42 -23.96
N SER A 34 5.33 11.30 -24.51
CA SER A 34 5.61 12.73 -24.49
C SER A 34 4.43 13.38 -23.82
N SER A 35 4.23 13.10 -22.53
CA SER A 35 3.50 14.04 -21.71
C SER A 35 4.36 15.30 -21.61
N PRO A 36 3.79 16.51 -21.75
CA PRO A 36 4.49 17.77 -21.46
C PRO A 36 5.00 17.84 -20.01
N ASP A 37 4.52 16.92 -19.15
CA ASP A 37 4.70 16.92 -17.70
C ASP A 37 5.97 16.22 -17.21
N HIS A 38 6.73 15.54 -18.08
CA HIS A 38 8.00 14.94 -17.63
C HIS A 38 9.02 16.02 -17.24
N VAL A 39 9.00 17.17 -17.92
CA VAL A 39 9.90 18.29 -17.60
C VAL A 39 9.51 18.96 -16.29
N SER A 40 8.22 19.14 -16.01
CA SER A 40 7.76 19.66 -14.71
C SER A 40 8.05 18.66 -13.59
N PHE A 41 7.78 17.37 -13.78
CA PHE A 41 8.14 16.34 -12.82
C PHE A 41 9.66 16.29 -12.54
N ILE A 42 10.50 16.33 -13.57
CA ILE A 42 11.97 16.35 -13.39
C ILE A 42 12.42 17.62 -12.68
N LYS A 43 11.83 18.79 -13.01
CA LYS A 43 12.11 20.04 -12.30
C LYS A 43 11.69 19.94 -10.83
N ASP A 44 10.53 19.38 -10.55
CA ASP A 44 10.03 19.19 -9.18
C ASP A 44 10.94 18.24 -8.39
N VAL A 45 11.42 17.15 -9.01
CA VAL A 45 12.41 16.24 -8.41
C VAL A 45 13.73 16.96 -8.17
N ALA A 46 14.21 17.75 -9.14
CA ALA A 46 15.48 18.45 -9.03
C ALA A 46 15.48 19.55 -7.95
N VAL A 47 14.32 20.14 -7.65
CA VAL A 47 14.17 21.18 -6.62
C VAL A 47 13.93 20.57 -5.23
N THR A 48 13.62 19.27 -5.13
CA THR A 48 13.40 18.65 -3.81
C THR A 48 14.69 18.53 -3.02
N GLN A 49 14.67 19.06 -1.80
CA GLN A 49 15.70 18.81 -0.82
C GLN A 49 15.52 17.40 -0.24
N PRO A 50 16.61 16.66 0.03
CA PRO A 50 16.53 15.39 0.73
C PRO A 50 15.89 15.59 2.11
N PRO A 51 15.18 14.60 2.66
CA PRO A 51 14.65 14.69 4.02
C PRO A 51 15.76 14.93 5.03
N GLU A 52 15.43 15.64 6.11
CA GLU A 52 16.31 15.77 7.25
C GLU A 52 16.68 14.38 7.81
N HIS A 53 17.90 14.29 8.33
CA HIS A 53 18.46 13.06 8.92
C HIS A 53 18.57 11.83 7.99
N LEU A 54 18.36 11.97 6.67
CA LEU A 54 18.53 10.87 5.71
C LEU A 54 19.90 10.20 5.81
N ASN A 55 20.98 10.99 5.93
CA ASN A 55 22.34 10.46 6.04
C ASN A 55 22.52 9.57 7.28
N HIS A 56 21.87 9.93 8.40
CA HIS A 56 21.88 9.13 9.63
C HIS A 56 21.09 7.84 9.43
N LEU A 57 19.90 7.93 8.82
CA LEU A 57 19.10 6.76 8.49
C LEU A 57 19.88 5.78 7.59
N LEU A 58 20.57 6.26 6.54
CA LEU A 58 21.33 5.38 5.64
C LEU A 58 22.44 4.62 6.38
N LYS A 59 23.14 5.26 7.33
CA LYS A 59 24.13 4.58 8.19
C LYS A 59 23.49 3.51 9.05
N MET A 60 22.35 3.82 9.70
CA MET A 60 21.63 2.84 10.52
C MET A 60 21.12 1.65 9.70
N LEU A 61 20.67 1.89 8.46
CA LEU A 61 20.19 0.84 7.56
C LEU A 61 21.30 -0.07 7.06
N GLN A 62 22.51 0.45 6.84
CA GLN A 62 23.68 -0.36 6.53
C GLN A 62 23.99 -1.37 7.65
N VAL A 63 23.81 -0.96 8.91
CA VAL A 63 23.98 -1.86 10.07
C VAL A 63 22.86 -2.93 10.14
N ARG A 64 21.62 -2.58 9.78
CA ARG A 64 20.46 -3.50 9.85
C ARG A 64 20.36 -4.50 8.69
N GLY A 65 20.84 -4.16 7.49
CA GLY A 65 20.83 -5.06 6.31
C GLY A 65 19.46 -5.28 5.64
N SER A 66 18.44 -4.47 5.95
CA SER A 66 17.10 -4.55 5.34
C SER A 66 16.95 -3.61 4.13
N VAL A 67 16.20 -4.03 3.10
CA VAL A 67 15.93 -3.22 1.89
C VAL A 67 14.79 -2.24 2.15
N THR A 68 15.11 -1.13 2.83
CA THR A 68 14.21 0.00 3.04
C THR A 68 14.52 1.13 2.07
N ALA A 69 13.49 1.87 1.66
CA ALA A 69 13.59 2.98 0.72
C ALA A 69 12.75 4.18 1.16
N LEU A 70 13.05 5.35 0.62
CA LEU A 70 12.16 6.51 0.68
C LEU A 70 11.24 6.52 -0.53
N LEU A 71 9.94 6.71 -0.29
CA LEU A 71 8.95 6.78 -1.35
C LEU A 71 8.66 8.24 -1.72
N ARG A 72 8.87 8.58 -2.98
CA ARG A 72 8.39 9.84 -3.56
C ARG A 72 7.11 9.60 -4.35
N TRP A 73 6.02 10.24 -3.94
CA TRP A 73 4.77 10.19 -4.69
C TRP A 73 4.89 11.01 -5.99
N PRO A 74 4.44 10.48 -7.14
CA PRO A 74 4.42 11.24 -8.40
C PRO A 74 3.58 12.52 -8.33
N THR A 75 2.54 12.52 -7.50
CA THR A 75 1.59 13.64 -7.33
C THR A 75 1.49 14.01 -5.85
N ALA A 76 2.63 14.16 -5.18
CA ALA A 76 2.68 14.53 -3.77
C ALA A 76 2.05 15.92 -3.56
N PRO A 77 1.06 16.07 -2.66
CA PRO A 77 0.61 17.39 -2.22
C PRO A 77 1.78 18.18 -1.61
N ALA A 78 1.74 19.51 -1.73
CA ALA A 78 2.71 20.38 -1.06
C ALA A 78 2.71 20.12 0.45
N GLY A 79 3.90 19.97 1.05
CA GLY A 79 4.05 19.65 2.47
C GLY A 79 3.93 18.17 2.83
N MET A 80 3.70 17.27 1.87
CA MET A 80 3.76 15.83 2.13
C MET A 80 5.22 15.38 2.24
N GLU A 81 5.60 14.93 3.44
CA GLU A 81 6.91 14.33 3.69
C GLU A 81 7.11 13.02 2.92
N MET A 82 8.39 12.62 2.76
CA MET A 82 8.75 11.37 2.07
C MET A 82 8.69 10.19 3.06
N PRO A 83 7.70 9.28 2.95
CA PRO A 83 7.59 8.16 3.85
C PRO A 83 8.70 7.12 3.65
N VAL A 84 9.04 6.45 4.74
CA VAL A 84 9.93 5.28 4.74
C VAL A 84 9.10 4.04 4.45
N VAL A 85 9.52 3.27 3.44
CA VAL A 85 8.84 2.07 2.98
C VAL A 85 9.78 0.88 2.87
N GLU A 86 9.21 -0.31 2.86
CA GLU A 86 9.93 -1.56 2.62
C GLU A 86 9.33 -2.30 1.42
N VAL A 87 10.20 -2.77 0.52
CA VAL A 87 9.77 -3.49 -0.68
C VAL A 87 9.45 -4.94 -0.32
N HIS A 88 8.24 -5.36 -0.65
CA HIS A 88 7.73 -6.71 -0.44
C HIS A 88 7.31 -7.35 -1.77
N LYS A 89 7.06 -8.67 -1.75
CA LYS A 89 6.63 -9.44 -2.93
C LYS A 89 5.42 -8.84 -3.65
N TYR A 90 4.49 -8.24 -2.90
CA TYR A 90 3.22 -7.71 -3.43
C TYR A 90 3.08 -6.19 -3.26
N GLY A 91 4.18 -5.47 -3.47
CA GLY A 91 4.22 -4.00 -3.43
C GLY A 91 5.09 -3.48 -2.29
N VAL A 92 4.81 -2.27 -1.83
CA VAL A 92 5.58 -1.61 -0.77
C VAL A 92 4.74 -1.49 0.50
N TRP A 93 5.40 -1.66 1.63
CA TRP A 93 4.80 -1.52 2.96
C TRP A 93 5.27 -0.21 3.56
N LEU A 94 4.34 0.58 4.06
CA LEU A 94 4.66 1.79 4.78
C LEU A 94 5.21 1.44 6.17
N LEU A 95 6.44 1.86 6.46
CA LEU A 95 7.05 1.69 7.77
C LEU A 95 6.81 2.91 8.65
N ALA A 96 7.03 4.12 8.13
CA ALA A 96 6.82 5.36 8.86
C ALA A 96 6.50 6.51 7.91
N LYS A 97 5.82 7.55 8.41
CA LYS A 97 5.50 8.73 7.59
C LYS A 97 6.72 9.60 7.31
N THR A 98 7.68 9.60 8.23
CA THR A 98 8.84 10.47 8.23
C THR A 98 10.09 9.68 8.61
N VAL A 99 11.27 10.19 8.22
CA VAL A 99 12.57 9.61 8.59
C VAL A 99 12.74 9.62 10.11
N ASP A 100 12.41 10.74 10.75
CA ASP A 100 12.53 10.94 12.19
C ASP A 100 11.68 9.95 13.00
N GLN A 101 10.44 9.71 12.58
CA GLN A 101 9.58 8.70 13.22
C GLN A 101 10.20 7.31 13.12
N TYR A 102 10.83 6.99 12.00
CA TYR A 102 11.47 5.69 11.80
C TYR A 102 12.76 5.55 12.61
N ILE A 103 13.62 6.58 12.65
CA ILE A 103 14.82 6.61 13.49
C ILE A 103 14.44 6.45 14.96
N HIS A 104 13.50 7.27 15.45
CA HIS A 104 13.03 7.20 16.84
C HIS A 104 12.52 5.79 17.16
N ARG A 105 11.70 5.21 16.29
CA ARG A 105 11.22 3.83 16.45
C ARG A 105 12.37 2.82 16.56
N ILE A 106 13.37 2.89 15.67
CA ILE A 106 14.52 1.97 15.73
C ILE A 106 15.25 2.11 17.07
N LEU A 107 15.50 3.34 17.53
CA LEU A 107 16.22 3.59 18.78
C LEU A 107 15.46 3.06 20.00
N VAL A 108 14.13 3.24 20.04
CA VAL A 108 13.28 2.67 21.11
C VAL A 108 13.30 1.16 21.09
N GLU A 109 13.13 0.55 19.91
CA GLU A 109 13.17 -0.91 19.77
C GLU A 109 14.52 -1.48 20.23
N GLU A 110 15.61 -0.76 19.99
CA GLU A 110 16.95 -1.23 20.37
C GLU A 110 17.31 -0.99 21.83
N ASP A 111 16.83 0.10 22.44
CA ASP A 111 16.97 0.31 23.87
C ASP A 111 16.32 -0.83 24.68
N ILE A 112 15.17 -1.33 24.20
CA ILE A 112 14.43 -2.42 24.85
C ILE A 112 15.11 -3.78 24.70
N LYS A 113 15.76 -4.07 23.56
CA LYS A 113 16.40 -5.38 23.32
C LYS A 113 17.66 -5.61 24.15
N GLY A 114 18.28 -4.55 24.68
CA GLY A 114 19.34 -4.66 25.70
C GLY A 114 20.64 -5.38 25.29
N SER A 115 20.89 -5.67 24.01
CA SER A 115 22.14 -6.34 23.59
C SER A 115 23.32 -5.35 23.54
N GLN A 116 24.23 -5.44 24.51
CA GLN A 116 25.27 -4.42 24.74
C GLN A 116 26.13 -4.07 23.52
N GLU A 117 26.46 -5.00 22.62
CA GLU A 117 27.35 -4.70 21.48
C GLU A 117 26.64 -4.01 20.30
N LYS A 118 25.50 -4.53 19.82
CA LYS A 118 24.76 -3.91 18.69
C LYS A 118 24.03 -2.63 19.06
N ASN A 119 23.69 -2.48 20.35
CA ASN A 119 23.00 -1.29 20.81
C ASN A 119 23.85 -0.04 20.55
N GLU A 120 25.14 -0.07 20.89
CA GLU A 120 26.00 1.12 20.75
C GLU A 120 26.21 1.55 19.30
N GLU A 121 26.32 0.60 18.37
CA GLU A 121 26.51 0.90 16.95
C GLU A 121 25.36 1.70 16.34
N LEU A 122 24.10 1.35 16.66
CA LEU A 122 22.93 2.07 16.12
C LEU A 122 22.76 3.45 16.74
N PHE A 123 22.99 3.59 18.05
CA PHE A 123 23.00 4.91 18.70
C PHE A 123 24.11 5.78 18.12
N PHE A 124 25.32 5.25 17.93
CA PHE A 124 26.43 5.96 17.30
C PHE A 124 26.14 6.35 15.84
N ALA A 125 25.56 5.45 15.05
CA ALA A 125 25.19 5.71 13.65
C ALA A 125 24.13 6.81 13.51
N SER A 126 23.23 6.93 14.49
CA SER A 126 22.20 7.96 14.52
C SER A 126 22.72 9.36 14.86
N ALA A 127 23.93 9.45 15.43
CA ALA A 127 24.64 10.70 15.77
C ALA A 127 23.73 11.76 16.42
N ASP A 128 23.86 13.02 16.02
CA ASP A 128 23.14 14.16 16.61
C ASP A 128 21.62 14.09 16.36
N ALA A 129 21.19 13.44 15.27
CA ALA A 129 19.77 13.21 14.99
C ALA A 129 19.14 12.30 16.04
N GLY A 130 19.83 11.22 16.42
CA GLY A 130 19.36 10.28 17.42
C GLY A 130 19.21 10.94 18.79
N GLU A 131 20.21 11.69 19.24
CA GLU A 131 20.19 12.37 20.54
C GLU A 131 19.05 13.37 20.69
N LYS A 132 18.67 14.04 19.59
CA LYS A 132 17.53 14.97 19.56
C LYS A 132 16.19 14.23 19.62
N LEU A 133 16.09 13.10 18.93
CA LEU A 133 14.83 12.36 18.78
C LEU A 133 14.52 11.46 19.98
N TYR A 134 15.52 10.82 20.57
CA TYR A 134 15.34 9.84 21.63
C TYR A 134 16.60 9.69 22.49
N LYS A 135 16.46 9.81 23.83
CA LYS A 135 17.57 9.53 24.75
C LYS A 135 17.46 8.10 25.28
N LYS A 136 18.60 7.41 25.31
CA LYS A 136 18.69 6.04 25.84
C LYS A 136 18.15 5.99 27.27
N GLY A 137 17.26 5.04 27.55
CA GLY A 137 16.57 4.92 28.84
C GLY A 137 15.25 5.69 28.93
N ASP A 138 14.89 6.53 27.96
CA ASP A 138 13.62 7.28 27.97
C ASP A 138 12.40 6.35 27.97
N PHE A 139 12.50 5.16 27.37
CA PHE A 139 11.42 4.18 27.42
C PHE A 139 11.17 3.71 28.86
N ALA A 140 12.22 3.27 29.56
CA ALA A 140 12.12 2.85 30.96
C ALA A 140 11.66 4.00 31.88
N ALA A 141 12.17 5.21 31.66
CA ALA A 141 11.79 6.40 32.42
C ALA A 141 10.31 6.79 32.23
N SER A 142 9.72 6.47 31.07
CA SER A 142 8.32 6.80 30.77
C SER A 142 7.28 5.99 31.54
N GLN A 143 7.68 4.89 32.19
CA GLN A 143 6.79 3.95 32.89
C GLN A 143 5.68 3.32 32.02
N ILE A 144 5.78 3.42 30.69
CA ILE A 144 4.83 2.79 29.77
C ILE A 144 5.19 1.31 29.63
N SER A 145 4.26 0.42 29.97
CA SER A 145 4.50 -1.03 29.99
C SER A 145 4.62 -1.70 28.62
N SER A 146 4.18 -1.03 27.54
CA SER A 146 4.16 -1.59 26.20
C SER A 146 4.87 -0.67 25.21
N THR A 147 5.80 -1.24 24.44
CA THR A 147 6.51 -0.57 23.34
C THR A 147 5.54 0.04 22.34
N ASP A 148 4.48 -0.68 21.97
CA ASP A 148 3.46 -0.22 21.02
C ASP A 148 2.73 1.03 21.52
N ILE A 149 2.38 1.04 22.82
CA ILE A 149 1.72 2.19 23.43
C ILE A 149 2.67 3.39 23.50
N TYR A 150 3.95 3.15 23.82
CA TYR A 150 4.97 4.19 23.82
C TYR A 150 5.09 4.83 22.43
N LEU A 151 5.30 4.00 21.40
CA LEU A 151 5.48 4.47 20.02
C LEU A 151 4.28 5.27 19.53
N LEU A 152 3.06 4.79 19.76
CA LEU A 152 1.84 5.50 19.36
C LEU A 152 1.64 6.83 20.10
N LYS A 153 2.07 6.93 21.37
CA LYS A 153 1.87 8.12 22.21
C LYS A 153 2.98 9.16 22.05
N LYS A 154 4.22 8.71 21.87
CA LYS A 154 5.42 9.58 21.88
C LYS A 154 5.99 9.85 20.50
N VAL A 155 5.79 8.95 19.54
CA VAL A 155 6.46 9.01 18.23
C VAL A 155 5.46 9.30 17.11
N GLY A 156 4.47 8.44 16.93
CA GLY A 156 3.51 8.59 15.85
C GLY A 156 2.74 7.33 15.51
N LEU A 157 1.95 7.40 14.43
CA LEU A 157 1.15 6.28 13.96
C LEU A 157 1.95 5.39 13.02
N PHE A 158 1.99 4.10 13.35
CA PHE A 158 2.67 3.07 12.55
C PHE A 158 1.67 2.02 12.06
N PRO A 159 1.65 1.71 10.75
CA PRO A 159 0.71 0.76 10.17
C PRO A 159 0.69 -0.60 10.86
N ASP A 160 1.86 -1.21 11.04
CA ASP A 160 2.03 -2.53 11.65
C ASP A 160 1.64 -2.54 13.13
N ILE A 161 1.90 -1.46 13.88
CA ILE A 161 1.47 -1.35 15.28
C ILE A 161 -0.05 -1.34 15.39
N LEU A 162 -0.74 -0.61 14.50
CA LEU A 162 -2.21 -0.61 14.47
C LEU A 162 -2.76 -2.01 14.14
N GLU A 163 -2.15 -2.70 13.17
CA GLU A 163 -2.50 -4.08 12.84
C GLU A 163 -2.29 -5.02 14.04
N ARG A 164 -1.15 -4.93 14.74
CA ARG A 164 -0.88 -5.69 15.97
C ARG A 164 -1.91 -5.41 17.06
N LYS A 165 -2.29 -4.15 17.26
CA LYS A 165 -3.31 -3.80 18.27
C LYS A 165 -4.68 -4.40 17.94
N VAL A 166 -5.07 -4.43 16.67
CA VAL A 166 -6.32 -5.08 16.26
C VAL A 166 -6.29 -6.56 16.60
N GLU A 167 -5.21 -7.27 16.31
CA GLU A 167 -5.09 -8.69 16.68
C GLU A 167 -5.08 -8.88 18.20
N GLN A 168 -4.38 -8.05 18.96
CA GLN A 168 -4.43 -8.09 20.43
C GLN A 168 -5.84 -7.89 21.00
N HIS A 169 -6.66 -7.03 20.39
CA HIS A 169 -8.06 -6.86 20.79
C HIS A 169 -8.89 -8.13 20.48
N PHE A 170 -8.65 -8.76 19.33
CA PHE A 170 -9.27 -10.05 19.02
C PHE A 170 -8.85 -11.16 20.00
N ASP A 171 -7.57 -11.24 20.36
CA ASP A 171 -7.06 -12.24 21.30
C ASP A 171 -7.68 -12.08 22.71
N LYS A 172 -8.04 -10.86 23.08
CA LYS A 172 -8.77 -10.54 24.32
C LYS A 172 -10.29 -10.78 24.21
N GLY A 173 -10.80 -11.16 23.04
CA GLY A 173 -12.22 -11.29 22.76
C GLY A 173 -12.97 -9.96 22.60
N ASP A 174 -12.26 -8.83 22.57
CA ASP A 174 -12.83 -7.49 22.43
C ASP A 174 -12.97 -7.12 20.95
N GLN A 175 -14.04 -7.63 20.34
CA GLN A 175 -14.34 -7.37 18.93
C GLN A 175 -14.66 -5.90 18.65
N VAL A 176 -15.24 -5.18 19.61
CA VAL A 176 -15.63 -3.78 19.42
C VAL A 176 -14.39 -2.90 19.29
N SER A 177 -13.42 -3.04 20.20
CA SER A 177 -12.17 -2.28 20.10
C SER A 177 -11.34 -2.66 18.87
N ALA A 178 -11.39 -3.94 18.46
CA ALA A 178 -10.75 -4.39 17.21
C ALA A 178 -11.34 -3.68 15.98
N LEU A 179 -12.67 -3.58 15.91
CA LEU A 179 -13.36 -2.87 14.83
C LEU A 179 -13.09 -1.36 14.84
N ILE A 180 -13.15 -0.72 16.00
CA ILE A 180 -12.85 0.72 16.14
C ILE A 180 -11.42 1.01 15.69
N THR A 181 -10.46 0.16 16.08
CA THR A 181 -9.05 0.33 15.69
C THR A 181 -8.86 0.07 14.19
N GLY A 182 -9.54 -0.92 13.62
CA GLY A 182 -9.53 -1.19 12.18
C GLY A 182 -10.11 -0.04 11.36
N GLU A 183 -11.21 0.56 11.80
CA GLU A 183 -11.79 1.75 11.17
C GLU A 183 -10.87 2.96 11.30
N PHE A 184 -10.33 3.19 12.50
CA PHE A 184 -9.35 4.25 12.76
C PHE A 184 -8.16 4.15 11.81
N TYR A 185 -7.64 2.94 11.57
CA TYR A 185 -6.52 2.71 10.65
C TYR A 185 -6.82 3.18 9.21
N THR A 186 -8.08 3.13 8.77
CA THR A 186 -8.48 3.54 7.40
C THR A 186 -8.62 5.04 7.18
N LYS A 187 -8.49 5.87 8.23
CA LYS A 187 -8.61 7.33 8.08
C LYS A 187 -7.57 7.87 7.10
N LYS A 188 -8.05 8.62 6.10
CA LYS A 188 -7.23 9.15 4.99
C LYS A 188 -6.06 10.02 5.47
N GLU A 189 -6.24 10.72 6.57
CA GLU A 189 -5.23 11.59 7.21
C GLU A 189 -4.05 10.80 7.78
N HIS A 190 -4.25 9.53 8.12
CA HIS A 190 -3.21 8.74 8.74
C HIS A 190 -2.22 8.25 7.70
N PHE A 191 -2.68 7.59 6.64
CA PHE A 191 -1.79 7.00 5.64
C PHE A 191 -2.29 7.32 4.21
N PRO A 192 -2.16 8.59 3.77
CA PRO A 192 -2.70 9.03 2.49
C PRO A 192 -2.06 8.28 1.32
N GLY A 193 -2.89 7.84 0.38
CA GLY A 193 -2.45 7.13 -0.83
C GLY A 193 -2.22 5.62 -0.64
N PHE A 194 -2.14 5.12 0.59
CA PHE A 194 -1.92 3.69 0.84
C PHE A 194 -3.24 2.91 0.87
N GLY A 195 -3.30 1.83 0.08
CA GLY A 195 -4.44 0.92 0.04
C GLY A 195 -4.46 -0.13 1.15
N ARG A 196 -3.29 -0.50 1.71
CA ARG A 196 -3.15 -1.51 2.76
C ARG A 196 -4.10 -1.35 3.95
N PRO A 197 -4.33 -0.14 4.52
CA PRO A 197 -5.27 0.01 5.63
C PRO A 197 -6.67 -0.50 5.31
N PHE A 198 -7.16 -0.25 4.08
CA PHE A 198 -8.45 -0.74 3.61
C PHE A 198 -8.44 -2.26 3.37
N VAL A 199 -7.33 -2.81 2.86
CA VAL A 199 -7.16 -4.27 2.75
C VAL A 199 -7.26 -4.93 4.13
N PHE A 200 -6.56 -4.37 5.12
CA PHE A 200 -6.57 -4.91 6.47
C PHE A 200 -7.95 -4.79 7.12
N ASN A 201 -8.58 -3.62 7.03
CA ASN A 201 -9.93 -3.43 7.57
C ASN A 201 -10.98 -4.34 6.91
N ALA A 202 -10.86 -4.60 5.61
CA ALA A 202 -11.71 -5.60 4.94
C ALA A 202 -11.58 -7.00 5.56
N LYS A 203 -10.36 -7.42 5.94
CA LYS A 203 -10.12 -8.70 6.64
C LYS A 203 -10.71 -8.71 8.04
N VAL A 204 -10.55 -7.61 8.79
CA VAL A 204 -11.11 -7.43 10.15
C VAL A 204 -12.64 -7.55 10.11
N LEU A 205 -13.30 -6.83 9.20
CA LEU A 205 -14.75 -6.86 9.01
C LEU A 205 -15.25 -8.26 8.62
N LEU A 206 -14.50 -8.98 7.78
CA LEU A 206 -14.82 -10.35 7.40
C LEU A 206 -14.69 -11.32 8.57
N LYS A 207 -13.69 -11.15 9.44
CA LYS A 207 -13.46 -11.97 10.64
C LYS A 207 -14.65 -11.91 11.61
N VAL A 208 -15.34 -10.76 11.68
CA VAL A 208 -16.55 -10.57 12.50
C VAL A 208 -17.87 -10.81 11.74
N GLY A 209 -17.82 -11.26 10.48
CA GLY A 209 -19.01 -11.58 9.69
C GLY A 209 -19.71 -10.39 9.00
N ARG A 210 -19.14 -9.17 9.05
CA ARG A 210 -19.67 -7.96 8.39
C ARG A 210 -19.30 -7.92 6.90
N ASN A 211 -19.86 -8.86 6.14
CA ASN A 211 -19.45 -9.14 4.75
C ASN A 211 -19.68 -7.97 3.77
N THR A 212 -20.76 -7.20 3.92
CA THR A 212 -21.09 -6.06 3.04
C THR A 212 -20.08 -4.93 3.20
N GLU A 213 -19.74 -4.60 4.44
CA GLU A 213 -18.75 -3.56 4.75
C GLU A 213 -17.33 -4.00 4.39
N ALA A 214 -16.99 -5.28 4.62
CA ALA A 214 -15.73 -5.85 4.17
C ALA A 214 -15.55 -5.67 2.65
N LYS A 215 -16.63 -5.88 1.88
CA LYS A 215 -16.66 -5.66 0.44
C LYS A 215 -16.47 -4.20 0.07
N ASP A 216 -17.13 -3.28 0.77
CA ASP A 216 -16.96 -1.85 0.53
C ASP A 216 -15.54 -1.38 0.83
N SER A 217 -14.94 -1.86 1.92
CA SER A 217 -13.54 -1.61 2.25
C SER A 217 -12.59 -2.17 1.17
N ALA A 218 -12.83 -3.40 0.69
CA ALA A 218 -12.06 -3.98 -0.41
C ALA A 218 -12.20 -3.17 -1.72
N ARG A 219 -13.39 -2.63 -2.02
CA ARG A 219 -13.58 -1.75 -3.18
C ARG A 219 -12.80 -0.44 -3.06
N VAL A 220 -12.73 0.14 -1.86
CA VAL A 220 -11.91 1.32 -1.61
C VAL A 220 -10.43 0.99 -1.80
N ALA A 221 -9.96 -0.15 -1.27
CA ALA A 221 -8.59 -0.60 -1.48
C ALA A 221 -8.24 -0.74 -2.97
N LEU A 222 -9.14 -1.32 -3.78
CA LEU A 222 -8.95 -1.50 -5.22
C LEU A 222 -8.86 -0.18 -6.02
N LYS A 223 -9.29 0.95 -5.44
CA LYS A 223 -9.12 2.28 -6.03
C LYS A 223 -7.75 2.89 -5.75
N SER A 224 -7.01 2.35 -4.77
CA SER A 224 -5.64 2.78 -4.46
C SER A 224 -4.64 2.17 -5.46
N PRO A 225 -3.45 2.76 -5.62
CA PRO A 225 -2.40 2.19 -6.47
C PRO A 225 -2.06 0.76 -6.04
N TRP A 226 -2.01 -0.17 -6.99
CA TRP A 226 -1.93 -1.61 -6.69
C TRP A 226 -0.70 -2.01 -5.87
N TRP A 227 0.40 -1.29 -6.05
CA TRP A 227 1.65 -1.51 -5.31
C TRP A 227 1.58 -1.05 -3.84
N THR A 228 0.49 -0.42 -3.40
CA THR A 228 0.29 0.02 -2.00
C THR A 228 -0.60 -0.93 -1.19
N LEU A 229 -1.11 -1.98 -1.82
CA LEU A 229 -2.05 -2.92 -1.22
C LEU A 229 -1.36 -3.84 -0.20
N GLY A 230 -0.08 -4.16 -0.43
CA GLY A 230 0.70 -5.05 0.42
C GLY A 230 0.21 -6.50 0.42
N CYS A 231 -0.59 -6.89 -0.57
CA CYS A 231 -1.11 -8.25 -0.75
C CYS A 231 -1.37 -8.55 -2.23
N GLU A 232 -1.63 -9.82 -2.54
CA GLU A 232 -2.05 -10.23 -3.88
C GLU A 232 -3.35 -9.53 -4.30
N TYR A 233 -3.39 -9.05 -5.54
CA TYR A 233 -4.57 -8.40 -6.10
C TYR A 233 -5.79 -9.34 -6.13
N GLN A 234 -5.55 -10.63 -6.39
CA GLN A 234 -6.59 -11.66 -6.45
C GLN A 234 -7.34 -11.83 -5.12
N LEU A 235 -6.67 -11.58 -3.99
CA LEU A 235 -7.31 -11.62 -2.67
C LEU A 235 -8.45 -10.59 -2.58
N LEU A 236 -8.24 -9.37 -3.08
CA LEU A 236 -9.23 -8.30 -3.03
C LEU A 236 -10.37 -8.51 -4.01
N THR A 237 -10.09 -9.02 -5.21
CA THR A 237 -11.15 -9.36 -6.16
C THR A 237 -12.03 -10.48 -5.61
N TRP A 238 -11.44 -11.46 -4.93
CA TRP A 238 -12.17 -12.51 -4.23
C TRP A 238 -13.00 -11.96 -3.05
N LEU A 239 -12.43 -11.08 -2.22
CA LEU A 239 -13.15 -10.42 -1.11
C LEU A 239 -14.35 -9.62 -1.62
N ASN A 240 -14.18 -8.89 -2.73
CA ASN A 240 -15.26 -8.17 -3.38
C ASN A 240 -16.32 -9.11 -4.02
N GLY A 241 -15.90 -10.28 -4.50
CA GLY A 241 -16.76 -11.26 -5.20
C GLY A 241 -17.53 -12.24 -4.30
N ARG A 242 -17.15 -12.41 -3.02
CA ARG A 242 -17.64 -13.46 -2.11
C ARG A 242 -19.17 -13.56 -1.97
N THR A 243 -19.91 -12.47 -2.19
CA THR A 243 -21.38 -12.46 -2.05
C THR A 243 -22.14 -13.03 -3.25
N ASN A 244 -21.55 -13.08 -4.45
CA ASN A 244 -22.26 -13.58 -5.64
C ASN A 244 -22.47 -15.10 -5.61
N LYS A 245 -21.63 -15.84 -4.87
CA LYS A 245 -21.77 -17.30 -4.72
C LYS A 245 -22.69 -17.70 -3.55
N LEU A 246 -22.78 -16.90 -2.49
CA LEU A 246 -23.69 -17.18 -1.36
C LEU A 246 -25.14 -16.76 -1.64
N SER A 247 -25.37 -15.72 -2.44
CA SER A 247 -26.72 -15.31 -2.86
C SER A 247 -27.35 -16.27 -3.88
N THR A 248 -26.54 -17.02 -4.62
CA THR A 248 -27.00 -18.03 -5.59
C THR A 248 -27.25 -19.40 -4.96
N LEU A 249 -26.59 -19.72 -3.84
CA LEU A 249 -26.85 -20.95 -3.08
C LEU A 249 -28.04 -20.87 -2.12
N LYS A 250 -28.53 -19.66 -1.78
CA LYS A 250 -29.74 -19.46 -0.96
C LYS A 250 -31.03 -19.29 -1.77
N ARG A 251 -30.97 -19.47 -3.10
CA ARG A 251 -32.11 -19.39 -4.04
C ARG A 251 -32.31 -20.68 -4.83
N ARG A 252 -31.98 -21.83 -4.25
CA ARG A 252 -32.36 -23.14 -4.77
C ARG A 252 -32.92 -23.97 -3.63
#